data_AF-A0A1B6CT51-F1
#
_entry.id   AF-A0A1B6CT51-F1
#
_cell.length_a   1.000
_cell.length_b   1.000
_cell.length_c   1.000
_cell.angle_alpha   90.00
_cell.angle_beta   90.00
_cell.angle_gamma   90.00
#
_symmetry.space_group_name_H-M   'P 1'
#
loop_
_entity.id
_entity.type
_entity.pdbx_description
1 polymer ?
#
loop_
_entity_poly.entity_id
_entity_poly.type
_entity_poly.pdbx_seq_one_letter_code
_entity_poly.pdbx_strand_id
1 'polypeptide(L)'
;MKYTFVFLVLGLVAAALSTPVDDTFTTKFDKINVDEVLHNDRLLNNYVSCLLEKGNCSPEGKALKDAIPDALTNDCSKCSVKQKEGAEKVVKFLWKNKKSDYEELKKKYDPSGIYEKKYEAKLKA
;
A
#
# COMPACT_ATOMS: atom_id res chain seq x y z
N MET A 1 -33.18 53.27 15.48
CA MET A 1 -31.84 53.17 14.87
C MET A 1 -31.19 51.89 15.36
N LYS A 2 -30.84 51.02 14.40
CA LYS A 2 -29.73 50.06 14.41
C LYS A 2 -29.69 49.03 15.55
N TYR A 3 -30.28 47.88 15.26
CA TYR A 3 -29.91 46.59 15.84
C TYR A 3 -28.43 46.32 15.53
N THR A 4 -27.54 46.60 16.48
CA THR A 4 -26.17 46.05 16.45
C THR A 4 -26.19 44.76 17.24
N PHE A 5 -26.88 43.79 16.64
CA PHE A 5 -26.67 42.39 16.90
C PHE A 5 -25.23 42.05 16.44
N VAL A 6 -24.76 40.93 16.99
CA VAL A 6 -23.68 40.09 16.47
C VAL A 6 -22.24 40.42 16.88
N PHE A 7 -21.63 39.38 17.48
CA PHE A 7 -20.20 39.07 17.61
C PHE A 7 -19.41 39.69 18.78
N LEU A 8 -19.73 39.23 20.00
CA LEU A 8 -18.86 39.36 21.18
C LEU A 8 -18.50 37.99 21.80
N VAL A 9 -18.39 36.94 20.99
CA VAL A 9 -18.02 35.62 21.51
C VAL A 9 -17.10 34.92 20.52
N LEU A 10 -16.01 34.36 21.04
CA LEU A 10 -15.09 33.40 20.43
C LEU A 10 -14.03 33.95 19.46
N GLY A 11 -13.05 34.67 20.01
CA GLY A 11 -11.71 34.82 19.42
C GLY A 11 -10.66 34.06 20.24
N LEU A 12 -10.98 32.85 20.70
CA LEU A 12 -10.05 31.99 21.44
C LEU A 12 -9.54 30.89 20.49
N VAL A 13 -8.24 30.97 20.22
CA VAL A 13 -7.36 29.83 19.92
C VAL A 13 -7.71 29.02 18.67
N ALA A 14 -7.08 29.39 17.56
CA ALA A 14 -6.65 28.42 16.56
C ALA A 14 -5.22 28.77 16.16
N ALA A 15 -4.28 28.59 17.09
CA ALA A 15 -2.92 28.26 16.71
C ALA A 15 -3.02 26.91 15.98
N ALA A 16 -3.13 26.99 14.66
CA ALA A 16 -3.07 25.83 13.79
C ALA A 16 -1.71 25.18 14.03
N LEU A 17 -1.71 24.15 14.89
CA LEU A 17 -0.64 23.18 14.96
C LEU A 17 -0.61 22.53 13.58
N SER A 18 0.29 23.02 12.74
CA SER A 18 0.78 22.31 11.58
C SER A 18 1.38 21.01 12.08
N THR A 19 0.56 19.96 12.19
CA THR A 19 1.08 18.60 12.25
C THR A 19 1.86 18.41 10.95
N PRO A 20 3.15 18.06 11.00
CA PRO A 20 3.81 17.55 9.80
C PRO A 20 2.99 16.33 9.37
N VAL A 21 2.31 16.45 8.23
CA VAL A 21 1.72 15.29 7.57
C VAL A 21 2.91 14.49 7.11
N ASP A 22 3.33 13.52 7.91
CA ASP A 22 4.34 12.55 7.49
C ASP A 22 3.82 11.92 6.20
N ASP A 23 4.48 12.27 5.09
CA ASP A 23 4.26 11.83 3.72
C ASP A 23 4.49 10.31 3.52
N THR A 24 4.49 9.54 4.62
CA THR A 24 4.61 8.08 4.62
C THR A 24 3.29 7.43 4.23
N PHE A 25 3.35 6.37 3.41
CA PHE A 25 2.16 5.57 3.09
C PHE A 25 1.42 5.20 4.38
N THR A 26 0.09 5.36 4.36
CA THR A 26 -0.75 5.17 5.55
C THR A 26 -0.38 3.87 6.25
N THR A 27 -0.16 3.90 7.58
CA THR A 27 0.19 2.72 8.40
C THR A 27 -0.93 1.66 8.47
N LYS A 28 -2.00 1.82 7.67
CA LYS A 28 -3.16 0.94 7.61
C LYS A 28 -2.79 -0.50 7.21
N PHE A 29 -1.77 -0.69 6.38
CA PHE A 29 -1.27 -2.03 6.00
C PHE A 29 -0.11 -2.52 6.87
N ASP A 30 0.47 -1.67 7.72
CA ASP A 30 1.58 -2.08 8.61
C ASP A 30 1.12 -3.12 9.65
N LYS A 31 -0.19 -3.23 9.86
CA LYS A 31 -0.82 -4.25 10.72
C LYS A 31 -1.03 -5.59 10.02
N ILE A 32 -0.84 -5.67 8.69
CA ILE A 32 -0.95 -6.94 7.98
C ILE A 32 0.27 -7.79 8.35
N ASN A 33 0.01 -8.95 8.94
CA ASN A 33 1.04 -9.96 9.13
C ASN A 33 1.32 -10.66 7.80
N VAL A 34 2.35 -10.18 7.08
CA VAL A 34 2.77 -10.74 5.79
C VAL A 34 3.05 -12.23 5.89
N ASP A 35 3.70 -12.69 6.97
CA ASP A 35 4.00 -14.11 7.17
C ASP A 35 2.75 -14.96 7.28
N GLU A 36 1.74 -14.50 8.02
CA GLU A 36 0.48 -15.22 8.16
C GLU A 36 -0.24 -15.35 6.81
N VAL A 37 -0.27 -14.26 6.03
CA VAL A 37 -0.90 -14.27 4.70
C VAL A 37 -0.16 -15.22 3.77
N LEU A 38 1.17 -15.20 3.74
CA LEU A 38 1.96 -16.05 2.84
C LEU A 38 1.87 -17.54 3.18
N HIS A 39 1.69 -17.90 4.45
CA HIS A 39 1.56 -19.30 4.89
C HIS A 39 0.11 -19.80 4.94
N ASN A 40 -0.87 -18.96 4.59
CA ASN A 40 -2.28 -19.33 4.55
C ASN A 40 -2.82 -19.17 3.13
N ASP A 41 -2.92 -20.27 2.39
CA ASP A 41 -3.38 -20.27 1.00
C ASP A 41 -4.74 -19.58 0.81
N ARG A 42 -5.66 -19.73 1.76
CA ARG A 42 -6.97 -19.06 1.68
C ARG A 42 -6.83 -17.55 1.75
N LEU A 43 -6.03 -17.04 2.68
CA LEU A 43 -5.78 -15.60 2.82
C LEU A 43 -5.01 -15.07 1.61
N LEU A 44 -3.94 -15.76 1.21
CA LEU A 44 -3.15 -15.38 0.04
C LEU A 44 -4.02 -15.28 -1.21
N ASN A 45 -4.84 -16.29 -1.50
CA ASN A 45 -5.72 -16.31 -2.67
C ASN A 45 -6.74 -15.16 -2.64
N ASN A 46 -7.26 -14.81 -1.47
CA ASN A 46 -8.16 -13.65 -1.33
C ASN A 46 -7.44 -12.34 -1.66
N TYR A 47 -6.21 -12.15 -1.16
CA TYR A 47 -5.42 -10.96 -1.48
C TYR A 47 -5.05 -10.90 -2.96
N VAL A 48 -4.57 -12.01 -3.54
CA VAL A 48 -4.24 -12.09 -4.97
C VAL A 48 -5.48 -11.80 -5.83
N SER A 49 -6.63 -12.39 -5.50
CA SER A 49 -7.89 -12.14 -6.23
C SER A 49 -8.34 -10.69 -6.13
N CYS A 50 -8.19 -10.07 -4.95
CA CYS A 50 -8.46 -8.66 -4.75
C CYS A 50 -7.56 -7.77 -5.62
N LEU A 51 -6.25 -8.02 -5.62
CA LEU A 51 -5.27 -7.27 -6.41
C LEU A 51 -5.53 -7.42 -7.92
N LEU A 52 -5.92 -8.61 -8.35
CA LEU A 52 -6.29 -8.89 -9.73
C LEU A 52 -7.69 -8.42 -10.11
N GLU A 53 -8.48 -7.90 -9.17
CA GLU A 53 -9.89 -7.50 -9.35
C GLU A 53 -10.79 -8.66 -9.79
N LYS A 54 -10.46 -9.87 -9.37
CA LYS A 54 -11.21 -11.11 -9.60
C LYS A 54 -12.06 -11.53 -8.39
N GLY A 55 -12.04 -10.77 -7.30
CA GLY A 55 -12.79 -11.08 -6.08
C GLY A 55 -12.92 -9.89 -5.13
N ASN A 56 -13.55 -10.15 -3.98
CA ASN A 56 -13.76 -9.12 -2.96
C ASN A 56 -12.44 -8.70 -2.29
N CYS A 57 -12.32 -7.41 -2.03
CA CYS A 57 -11.21 -6.84 -1.26
C CYS A 57 -11.65 -6.53 0.17
N SER A 58 -10.81 -6.89 1.15
CA SER A 58 -10.92 -6.27 2.47
C SER A 58 -10.54 -4.79 2.39
N PRO A 59 -10.88 -3.96 3.39
CA PRO A 59 -10.44 -2.56 3.44
C PRO A 59 -8.92 -2.42 3.32
N GLU A 60 -8.17 -3.34 3.94
CA GLU A 60 -6.71 -3.41 3.88
C GLU A 60 -6.22 -3.83 2.50
N GLY A 61 -6.78 -4.91 1.93
CA GLY A 61 -6.44 -5.34 0.58
C GLY A 61 -6.71 -4.28 -0.48
N LYS A 62 -7.83 -3.53 -0.34
CA LYS A 62 -8.18 -2.44 -1.25
C LYS A 62 -7.14 -1.34 -1.21
N ALA A 63 -6.76 -0.90 -0.02
CA ALA A 63 -5.87 0.25 0.04
C ALA A 63 -4.40 -0.15 -0.21
N LEU A 64 -4.02 -1.43 -0.06
CA LEU A 64 -2.80 -2.00 -0.65
C LEU A 64 -2.85 -1.96 -2.18
N LYS A 65 -3.96 -2.40 -2.78
CA LYS A 65 -4.20 -2.37 -4.23
C LYS A 65 -3.98 -0.98 -4.81
N ASP A 66 -4.49 0.04 -4.11
CA ASP A 66 -4.43 1.44 -4.53
C ASP A 66 -3.01 2.03 -4.35
N ALA A 67 -2.21 1.52 -3.40
CA ALA A 67 -0.85 1.98 -3.13
C ALA A 67 0.20 1.37 -4.07
N ILE A 68 -0.01 0.16 -4.59
CA ILE A 68 0.98 -0.55 -5.42
C ILE A 68 1.44 0.27 -6.65
N PRO A 69 0.56 0.85 -7.49
CA PRO A 69 1.00 1.59 -8.66
C PRO A 69 1.90 2.78 -8.35
N ASP A 70 1.61 3.50 -7.26
CA ASP A 70 2.42 4.64 -6.81
C ASP A 70 3.76 4.16 -6.23
N ALA A 71 3.74 3.09 -5.42
CA ALA A 71 4.95 2.47 -4.89
C ALA A 71 5.88 1.97 -6.02
N LEU A 72 5.31 1.43 -7.10
CA LEU A 72 6.05 1.05 -8.30
C LEU A 72 6.42 2.27 -9.17
N THR A 73 5.71 3.39 -9.15
CA THR A 73 6.16 4.54 -9.96
C THR A 73 7.30 5.29 -9.28
N ASN A 74 7.25 5.41 -7.95
CA ASN A 74 8.13 6.26 -7.15
C ASN A 74 9.22 5.49 -6.39
N ASP A 75 9.52 4.25 -6.79
CA ASP A 75 10.50 3.37 -6.13
C ASP A 75 10.30 3.21 -4.62
N CYS A 76 9.03 3.19 -4.19
CA CYS A 76 8.67 3.12 -2.80
C CYS A 76 9.38 4.22 -1.97
N SER A 77 9.64 5.40 -2.54
CA SER A 77 10.37 6.50 -1.89
C SER A 77 9.70 6.95 -0.58
N LYS A 78 8.37 6.79 -0.49
CA LYS A 78 7.54 7.06 0.69
C LYS A 78 7.29 5.84 1.58
N CYS A 79 7.84 4.67 1.25
CA CYS A 79 7.64 3.44 2.00
C CYS A 79 8.58 3.32 3.20
N SER A 80 8.06 2.81 4.31
CA SER A 80 8.88 2.44 5.46
C SER A 80 9.81 1.26 5.13
N VAL A 81 10.89 1.09 5.89
CA VAL A 81 11.82 -0.05 5.73
C VAL A 81 11.05 -1.39 5.81
N LYS A 82 10.11 -1.50 6.74
CA LYS A 82 9.26 -2.69 6.90
C LYS A 82 8.39 -2.97 5.68
N GLN A 83 7.84 -1.93 5.06
CA GLN A 83 7.03 -2.08 3.83
C GLN A 83 7.89 -2.56 2.66
N LYS A 84 9.12 -2.07 2.52
CA LYS A 84 10.06 -2.52 1.49
C LYS A 84 10.45 -3.99 1.69
N GLU A 85 10.85 -4.36 2.91
CA GLU A 85 11.19 -5.75 3.24
C GLU A 85 10.00 -6.70 3.06
N GLY A 86 8.81 -6.28 3.49
CA GLY A 86 7.57 -7.04 3.30
C GLY A 86 7.25 -7.24 1.83
N ALA A 87 7.34 -6.19 1.00
CA ALA A 87 7.13 -6.28 -0.43
C ALA A 87 8.13 -7.24 -1.10
N GLU A 88 9.43 -7.11 -0.80
CA GLU A 88 10.46 -8.00 -1.33
C GLU A 88 10.18 -9.47 -0.97
N LYS A 89 9.77 -9.73 0.27
CA LYS A 89 9.40 -11.07 0.75
C LYS A 89 8.20 -11.64 0.00
N VAL A 90 7.14 -10.85 -0.20
CA VAL A 90 5.94 -11.26 -0.93
C VAL A 90 6.28 -11.59 -2.38
N VAL A 91 6.99 -10.69 -3.08
CA VAL A 91 7.35 -10.89 -4.49
C VAL A 91 8.21 -12.15 -4.64
N LYS A 92 9.21 -12.34 -3.77
CA LYS A 92 10.07 -13.53 -3.79
C LYS A 92 9.27 -14.81 -3.53
N PHE A 93 8.33 -14.79 -2.58
CA PHE A 93 7.46 -15.92 -2.31
C PHE A 93 6.58 -16.28 -3.51
N LEU A 94 5.93 -15.28 -4.12
CA LEU A 94 5.07 -15.48 -5.29
C LEU A 94 5.87 -16.00 -6.47
N TRP A 95 7.06 -15.46 -6.73
CA TRP A 95 7.94 -15.93 -7.80
C TRP A 95 8.36 -17.40 -7.62
N LYS A 96 8.69 -17.82 -6.39
CA LYS A 96 9.13 -19.21 -6.09
C LYS A 96 7.98 -20.21 -6.01
N ASN A 97 6.87 -19.83 -5.37
CA ASN A 97 5.82 -20.79 -4.98
C ASN A 97 4.49 -20.62 -5.74
N LYS A 98 4.22 -19.44 -6.29
CA LYS A 98 2.92 -19.07 -6.91
C LYS A 98 3.15 -18.38 -8.26
N LYS A 99 3.94 -19.02 -9.12
CA LYS A 99 4.40 -18.43 -10.40
C LYS A 99 3.26 -17.92 -11.29
N SER A 100 2.13 -18.64 -11.33
CA SER A 100 0.95 -18.18 -12.08
C SER A 100 0.43 -16.84 -11.58
N ASP A 101 0.22 -16.71 -10.26
CA ASP A 101 -0.27 -15.48 -9.63
C ASP A 101 0.73 -14.34 -9.81
N TYR A 102 2.03 -14.63 -9.69
CA TYR A 102 3.09 -13.65 -9.95
C TYR A 102 3.01 -13.10 -11.38
N GLU A 103 2.88 -13.96 -12.39
CA GLU A 103 2.81 -13.52 -13.79
C GLU A 103 1.55 -12.70 -14.09
N GLU A 104 0.41 -13.02 -13.48
CA GLU A 104 -0.81 -12.23 -13.61
C GLU A 104 -0.69 -10.86 -12.95
N LEU A 105 -0.15 -10.82 -11.72
CA LEU A 105 0.10 -9.56 -11.00
C LEU A 105 1.11 -8.69 -11.75
N LYS A 106 2.18 -9.29 -12.28
CA LYS A 106 3.18 -8.59 -13.09
C LYS A 106 2.54 -7.96 -14.32
N LYS A 107 1.71 -8.69 -15.07
CA LYS A 107 1.01 -8.14 -16.24
C LYS A 107 0.13 -6.95 -15.88
N LYS A 108 -0.46 -6.94 -14.68
CA LYS A 108 -1.32 -5.85 -14.21
C LYS A 108 -0.54 -4.62 -13.75
N TYR A 109 0.51 -4.82 -12.96
CA TYR A 109 1.18 -3.75 -12.22
C TYR A 109 2.55 -3.33 -12.79
N ASP A 110 3.23 -4.22 -13.51
CA ASP A 110 4.52 -3.96 -14.16
C ASP A 110 4.52 -4.47 -15.62
N PRO A 111 3.62 -3.96 -16.49
CA PRO A 111 3.51 -4.42 -17.88
C PRO A 111 4.77 -4.13 -18.72
N SER A 112 5.59 -3.15 -18.32
CA SER A 112 6.86 -2.81 -18.97
C SER A 112 8.05 -3.62 -18.44
N GLY A 113 7.87 -4.38 -17.35
CA GLY A 113 8.91 -5.21 -16.74
C GLY A 113 10.05 -4.42 -16.11
N ILE A 114 9.81 -3.15 -15.75
CA ILE A 114 10.85 -2.27 -15.20
C ILE A 114 11.20 -2.72 -13.78
N TYR A 115 10.21 -3.11 -12.98
CA TYR A 115 10.43 -3.59 -11.62
C TYR A 115 11.01 -4.98 -11.59
N GLU A 116 10.49 -5.88 -12.43
CA GLU A 116 11.04 -7.23 -12.53
C GLU A 116 12.54 -7.17 -12.82
N LYS A 117 12.99 -6.37 -13.78
CA LYS A 117 14.42 -6.20 -14.09
C LYS A 117 15.21 -5.60 -12.93
N LYS A 118 14.65 -4.58 -12.26
CA LYS A 118 15.31 -3.92 -11.13
C LYS A 118 15.55 -4.87 -9.95
N TYR A 119 14.60 -5.76 -9.69
CA TYR A 119 14.64 -6.68 -8.56
C TYR A 119 15.07 -8.10 -8.96
N GLU A 120 15.32 -8.36 -10.24
CA GLU A 120 15.65 -9.68 -10.80
C GLU A 120 16.82 -10.35 -10.05
N ALA A 121 17.87 -9.57 -9.77
CA ALA A 121 19.02 -10.07 -9.01
C ALA A 121 18.65 -10.52 -7.59
N LYS A 122 17.72 -9.82 -6.93
CA LYS A 122 17.23 -10.18 -5.59
C LYS A 122 16.26 -11.36 -5.61
N LEU A 123 15.50 -11.53 -6.70
CA LEU A 123 14.56 -12.63 -6.88
C LEU A 123 15.29 -13.95 -7.17
N LYS A 124 16.37 -13.89 -7.97
CA LYS A 124 17.17 -15.06 -8.37
C LYS A 124 18.25 -15.47 -7.34
N ALA A 125 18.58 -14.59 -6.40
CA ALA A 125 19.46 -14.90 -5.26
C ALA A 125 18.74 -15.75 -4.20
#